data_AF-A0A972VXV0-F1
#
_entry.id   AF-A0A972VXV0-F1
#
_cell.length_a   1.000
_cell.length_b   1.000
_cell.length_c   1.000
_cell.angle_alpha   90.00
_cell.angle_beta   90.00
_cell.angle_gamma   90.00
#
_symmetry.space_group_name_H-M   'P 1'
#
loop_
_entity.id
_entity.type
_entity.pdbx_description
1 polymer ?
#
loop_
_entity_poly.entity_id
_entity_poly.type
_entity_poly.pdbx_seq_one_letter_code
_entity_poly.pdbx_strand_id
1 'polypeptide(L)' 'VKSLVESHGAKWSEALNRENTLVAVNQTMVDYQHFIHAGDEVAFFPPVTGG' A
#
# COMPACT_ATOMS: atom_id res chain seq x y z
N VAL A 1 4.49 -1.05 5.96
CA VAL A 1 3.05 -1.37 6.15
C VAL A 1 2.69 -1.68 7.59
N LYS A 2 3.36 -2.63 8.28
CA LYS A 2 3.05 -2.99 9.68
C LYS A 2 2.89 -1.80 10.64
N SER A 3 3.83 -0.86 10.64
CA SER A 3 3.78 0.32 11.52
C SER A 3 2.60 1.26 11.22
N LEU A 4 2.10 1.29 9.98
CA LEU A 4 0.89 2.05 9.64
C LEU A 4 -0.35 1.40 10.28
N VAL A 5 -0.44 0.07 10.25
CA VAL A 5 -1.53 -0.66 10.91
C VAL A 5 -1.48 -0.49 12.42
N GLU A 6 -0.29 -0.57 13.02
CA GLU A 6 -0.10 -0.34 14.46
C GLU A 6 -0.55 1.07 14.88
N SER A 7 -0.30 2.08 14.03
CA SER A 7 -0.64 3.48 14.34
C SER A 7 -2.11 3.84 14.11
N HIS A 8 -2.78 3.18 13.16
CA HIS A 8 -4.13 3.54 12.71
C HIS A 8 -5.21 2.49 13.01
N GLY A 9 -4.82 1.33 13.55
CA GLY A 9 -5.73 0.32 14.09
C GLY A 9 -6.45 -0.54 13.04
N ALA A 10 -7.56 -1.13 13.46
CA ALA A 10 -8.21 -2.24 12.75
C ALA A 10 -8.66 -1.92 11.31
N LYS A 11 -9.14 -0.71 11.04
CA LYS A 11 -9.56 -0.30 9.68
C LYS A 11 -8.41 -0.32 8.68
N TRP A 12 -7.22 0.09 9.11
CA TRP A 12 -6.02 0.07 8.28
C TRP A 12 -5.48 -1.34 8.12
N SER A 13 -5.59 -2.18 9.16
CA SER A 13 -5.29 -3.62 9.04
C SER A 13 -6.13 -4.26 7.95
N GLU A 14 -7.44 -4.00 7.91
CA GLU A 14 -8.34 -4.59 6.91
C GLU A 14 -8.01 -4.15 5.49
N ALA A 15 -7.68 -2.88 5.28
CA ALA A 15 -7.36 -2.37 3.95
C ALA A 15 -5.98 -2.81 3.44
N LEU A 16 -4.95 -2.79 4.31
CA LEU A 16 -3.56 -2.97 3.93
C LEU A 16 -3.07 -4.43 3.98
N ASN A 17 -3.75 -5.31 4.73
CA ASN A 17 -3.42 -6.73 4.80
C ASN A 17 -4.29 -7.60 3.87
N ARG A 18 -5.04 -6.98 2.94
CA ARG A 18 -5.77 -7.73 1.90
C ARG A 18 -4.79 -8.42 0.97
N GLU A 19 -5.09 -9.66 0.62
CA GLU A 19 -4.37 -10.38 -0.42
C GLU A 19 -4.41 -9.58 -1.72
N ASN A 20 -3.28 -9.54 -2.44
CA ASN A 20 -3.11 -8.82 -3.71
C ASN A 20 -3.35 -7.30 -3.64
N THR A 21 -3.18 -6.67 -2.47
CA THR A 21 -3.10 -5.21 -2.39
C THR A 21 -1.93 -4.73 -3.25
N LEU A 22 -2.18 -3.78 -4.14
CA LEU A 22 -1.16 -3.22 -5.02
C LEU A 22 -0.62 -1.91 -4.45
N VAL A 23 0.62 -1.58 -4.80
CA VAL A 23 1.30 -0.37 -4.32
C VAL A 23 1.79 0.46 -5.51
N ALA A 24 1.65 1.78 -5.39
CA ALA A 24 2.29 2.72 -6.29
C ALA A 24 3.13 3.72 -5.49
N VAL A 25 4.26 4.12 -6.06
CA VAL A 25 5.12 5.21 -5.58
C VAL A 25 5.23 6.25 -6.70
N ASN A 26 4.96 7.51 -6.39
CA ASN A 26 5.00 8.61 -7.35
C ASN A 26 4.25 8.28 -8.65
N GLN A 27 2.98 7.85 -8.49
CA GLN A 27 2.05 7.51 -9.58
C GLN A 27 2.48 6.31 -10.46
N THR A 28 3.46 5.52 -10.02
CA THR A 28 3.96 4.35 -10.75
C THR A 28 3.79 3.08 -9.92
N MET A 29 3.25 2.00 -10.51
CA MET A 29 3.09 0.71 -9.83
C MET A 29 4.45 0.08 -9.54
N VAL A 30 4.66 -0.35 -8.30
CA VAL A 30 5.93 -0.93 -7.85
C VAL A 30 5.68 -2.21 -7.06
N ASP A 31 6.73 -3.02 -6.92
CA ASP A 31 6.71 -4.16 -6.02
C ASP A 31 6.89 -3.72 -4.55
N TYR A 32 6.55 -4.62 -3.61
CA TYR A 32 6.63 -4.33 -2.17
C TYR A 32 8.05 -4.12 -1.62
N GLN A 33 9.09 -4.48 -2.37
CA GLN A 33 10.48 -4.28 -1.99
C GLN A 33 11.05 -2.96 -2.52
N HIS A 34 10.24 -2.16 -3.23
CA HIS A 34 10.65 -0.84 -3.69
C HIS A 34 11.06 0.06 -2.52
N PHE A 35 12.25 0.65 -2.62
CA PHE A 35 12.76 1.59 -1.64
C PHE A 35 12.01 2.92 -1.74
N ILE A 36 11.62 3.48 -0.60
CA ILE A 36 10.98 4.78 -0.53
C ILE A 36 11.93 5.80 0.10
N HIS A 37 11.75 7.04 -0.28
CA HIS A 37 12.48 8.19 0.23
C HIS A 37 11.53 9.18 0.89
N ALA A 38 12.09 10.05 1.74
CA ALA A 38 11.30 11.10 2.37
C ALA A 38 10.75 12.05 1.28
N GLY A 39 9.42 12.23 1.28
CA GLY A 39 8.72 13.05 0.29
C GLY A 39 8.04 12.25 -0.82
N ASP A 40 8.28 10.94 -0.92
CA ASP A 40 7.56 10.11 -1.89
C ASP A 40 6.07 9.99 -1.57
N GLU A 41 5.24 10.05 -2.61
CA GLU A 41 3.82 9.76 -2.53
C GLU A 41 3.61 8.25 -2.66
N VAL A 42 2.93 7.64 -1.69
CA VAL A 42 2.62 6.21 -1.68
C VAL A 42 1.11 6.01 -1.69
N ALA A 43 0.63 5.18 -2.63
CA ALA A 43 -0.77 4.80 -2.73
C ALA A 43 -0.94 3.28 -2.64
N PHE A 44 -2.02 2.85 -1.97
CA PHE A 44 -2.42 1.44 -1.85
C PHE A 44 -3.75 1.25 -2.57
N PHE A 45 -3.82 0.25 -3.46
CA PHE A 45 -5.01 -0.05 -4.23
C PHE A 45 -5.51 -1.47 -3.92
N PRO A 46 -6.83 -1.69 -3.91
CA PRO A 46 -7.36 -3.04 -3.91
C PRO A 46 -6.91 -3.79 -5.19
N PRO A 47 -6.99 -5.13 -5.21
CA PRO A 47 -6.67 -5.92 -6.39
C PRO A 47 -7.50 -5.42 -7.58
N VAL A 48 -6.83 -5.07 -8.67
CA VAL A 48 -7.51 -4.57 -9.86
C VAL A 48 -8.08 -5.77 -10.61
N THR A 49 -9.38 -5.96 -10.54
CA THR A 49 -10.09 -6.85 -11.47
C THR A 49 -10.34 -6.03 -12.73
N GLY A 50 -9.53 -6.26 -13.77
CA GLY A 50 -9.82 -5.69 -15.09
C GLY A 50 -11.24 -6.06 -15.53
N GLY A 51 -11.94 -5.10 -16.15
CA GLY A 51 -13.18 -5.35 -16.88
C GLY A 51 -12.91 -5.95 -18.24
#